data_AF-J5XUC6-F1
#
_entry.id   AF-J5XUC6-F1
#
_cell.length_a   1.000
_cell.length_b   1.000
_cell.length_c   1.000
_cell.angle_alpha   90.00
_cell.angle_beta   90.00
_cell.angle_gamma   90.00
#
_symmetry.space_group_name_H-M   'P 1'
#
loop_
_entity.id
_entity.type
_entity.pdbx_description
1 polymer ?
#
loop_
_entity_poly.entity_id
_entity_poly.type
_entity_poly.pdbx_seq_one_letter_code
_entity_poly.pdbx_strand_id
1 'polypeptide(L)'
;MPKGIGAKSKEFYNIENLEEKGAMTLRGNVLKDCFDKDDFIFLISDSITKEKFEFFLKEIKGENDQVYVVYHLNNHDDRKKFDESIPEGIEGQYKKVGQHIENGLYDIFLQNIKTFLEELELPINGGNWVSNDTLYTQPQVQEIISAIFKDEADDKLNKNISILMEEFKKICETEDKDERMKAFEALAKKRDELLNALINNQK
;
A
#
# COMPACT_ATOMS: atom_id res chain seq x y z
N MET A 1 6.90 13.08 -42.85
CA MET A 1 6.06 13.64 -41.76
C MET A 1 6.18 12.68 -40.58
N PRO A 2 6.74 13.07 -39.43
CA PRO A 2 6.80 12.18 -38.28
C PRO A 2 5.39 12.01 -37.73
N LYS A 3 5.01 10.75 -37.51
CA LYS A 3 3.71 10.33 -36.97
C LYS A 3 3.54 10.89 -35.56
N GLY A 4 2.39 11.54 -35.33
CA GLY A 4 2.00 12.06 -34.03
C GLY A 4 2.02 10.94 -32.98
N ILE A 5 2.90 11.08 -32.00
CA ILE A 5 2.89 10.32 -30.76
C ILE A 5 1.53 10.61 -30.14
N GLY A 6 0.69 9.58 -30.01
CA GLY A 6 -0.61 9.68 -29.37
C GLY A 6 -0.45 10.39 -28.03
N ALA A 7 -1.28 11.41 -27.79
CA ALA A 7 -1.32 12.13 -26.53
C ALA A 7 -1.55 11.10 -25.42
N LYS A 8 -0.48 10.74 -24.68
CA LYS A 8 -0.61 9.93 -23.48
C LYS A 8 -1.49 10.73 -22.53
N SER A 9 -2.55 10.11 -22.03
CA SER A 9 -3.39 10.74 -21.02
C SER A 9 -2.51 11.15 -19.83
N LYS A 10 -2.66 12.37 -19.32
CA LYS A 10 -1.99 12.78 -18.08
C LYS A 10 -2.71 12.09 -16.93
N GLU A 11 -2.21 10.92 -16.53
CA GLU A 11 -2.74 10.12 -15.41
C GLU A 11 -2.62 10.88 -14.08
N PHE A 12 -1.51 11.60 -13.89
CA PHE A 12 -1.28 12.49 -12.75
C PHE A 12 -0.73 13.83 -13.22
N TYR A 13 -1.28 14.91 -12.69
CA TYR A 13 -0.77 16.26 -12.88
C TYR A 13 0.49 16.47 -12.03
N ASN A 14 1.49 17.15 -12.58
CA ASN A 14 2.78 17.48 -11.96
C ASN A 14 3.71 16.26 -11.71
N ILE A 15 3.45 15.11 -12.32
CA ILE A 15 4.30 13.92 -12.19
C ILE A 15 5.74 14.15 -12.68
N GLU A 16 5.93 15.08 -13.62
CA GLU A 16 7.24 15.52 -14.10
C GLU A 16 8.15 16.06 -12.98
N ASN A 17 7.58 16.56 -11.89
CA ASN A 17 8.34 17.11 -10.76
C ASN A 17 8.76 16.03 -9.74
N LEU A 18 8.19 14.82 -9.84
CA LEU A 18 8.39 13.76 -8.84
C LEU A 18 9.85 13.33 -8.71
N GLU A 19 10.58 13.27 -9.83
CA GLU A 19 12.00 12.88 -9.83
C GLU A 19 12.87 13.89 -9.05
N GLU A 20 12.65 15.19 -9.28
CA GLU A 20 13.38 16.25 -8.58
C GLU A 20 13.04 16.27 -7.08
N LYS A 21 11.74 16.23 -6.76
CA LYS A 21 11.21 16.33 -5.40
C LYS A 21 11.45 15.06 -4.58
N GLY A 22 11.53 13.91 -5.22
CA GLY A 22 11.70 12.60 -4.58
C GLY A 22 10.40 12.02 -4.04
N ALA A 23 9.61 12.79 -3.29
CA ALA A 23 8.30 12.38 -2.79
C ALA A 23 7.29 13.52 -2.94
N MET A 24 6.05 13.18 -3.32
CA MET A 24 4.96 14.14 -3.49
C MET A 24 3.65 13.53 -2.96
N THR A 25 2.80 14.35 -2.34
CA THR A 25 1.47 13.90 -1.94
C THR A 25 0.54 13.83 -3.15
N LEU A 26 -0.36 12.84 -3.15
CA LEU A 26 -1.41 12.69 -4.15
C LEU A 26 -2.76 13.10 -3.57
N ARG A 27 -3.41 14.07 -4.23
CA ARG A 27 -4.78 14.49 -3.95
C ARG A 27 -5.55 14.40 -5.26
N GLY A 28 -6.62 13.61 -5.30
CA GLY A 28 -7.27 13.25 -6.55
C GLY A 28 -6.25 12.78 -7.59
N ASN A 29 -6.11 13.53 -8.69
CA ASN A 29 -5.13 13.25 -9.73
C ASN A 29 -3.98 14.26 -9.78
N VAL A 30 -3.76 15.04 -8.72
CA VAL A 30 -2.75 16.09 -8.65
C VAL A 30 -1.67 15.74 -7.64
N LEU A 31 -0.41 15.80 -8.08
CA LEU A 31 0.74 15.70 -7.20
C LEU A 31 1.16 17.08 -6.69
N LYS A 32 1.40 17.16 -5.38
CA LYS A 32 1.85 18.38 -4.69
C LYS A 32 3.14 18.14 -3.92
N ASP A 33 3.97 19.17 -3.87
CA ASP A 33 5.24 19.19 -3.13
C ASP A 33 5.10 19.78 -1.72
N CYS A 34 3.85 19.94 -1.24
CA CYS A 34 3.53 20.37 0.11
C CYS A 34 2.68 19.30 0.82
N PHE A 35 2.82 19.22 2.14
CA PHE A 35 2.17 18.21 2.97
C PHE A 35 1.21 18.87 3.98
N ASP A 36 0.05 18.25 4.16
CA ASP A 36 -0.91 18.52 5.23
C ASP A 36 -1.09 17.24 6.07
N LYS A 37 -1.56 17.39 7.30
CA LYS A 37 -1.83 16.26 8.22
C LYS A 37 -2.90 15.29 7.70
N ASP A 38 -3.72 15.76 6.77
CA ASP A 38 -4.81 15.01 6.15
C ASP A 38 -4.37 14.37 4.81
N ASP A 39 -3.08 14.44 4.46
CA ASP A 39 -2.51 13.74 3.31
C ASP A 39 -2.09 12.31 3.70
N PHE A 40 -2.64 11.32 3.01
CA PHE A 40 -2.42 9.91 3.34
C PHE A 40 -1.82 9.09 2.19
N ILE A 41 -1.81 9.62 0.97
CA ILE A 41 -1.26 8.95 -0.21
C ILE A 41 -0.09 9.77 -0.73
N PHE A 42 1.03 9.10 -0.94
CA PHE A 42 2.26 9.71 -1.42
C PHE A 42 2.83 8.87 -2.57
N LEU A 43 3.31 9.54 -3.61
CA LEU A 43 4.13 8.91 -4.64
C LEU A 43 5.60 9.19 -4.37
N ILE A 44 6.43 8.17 -4.57
CA ILE A 44 7.86 8.20 -4.32
C ILE A 44 8.57 7.88 -5.64
N SER A 45 9.57 8.69 -5.98
CA SER A 45 10.44 8.45 -7.13
C SER A 45 11.29 7.21 -6.90
N ASP A 46 11.41 6.38 -7.93
CA ASP A 46 12.38 5.29 -8.03
C ASP A 46 13.84 5.74 -7.85
N SER A 47 14.12 7.02 -8.10
CA SER A 47 15.45 7.62 -8.00
C SER A 47 15.77 8.22 -6.64
N ILE A 48 14.80 8.26 -5.71
CA ILE A 48 14.92 8.88 -4.38
C ILE A 48 16.13 8.33 -3.64
N THR A 49 16.84 9.19 -2.90
CA THR A 49 17.93 8.74 -2.03
C THR A 49 17.41 8.43 -0.64
N LYS A 50 18.17 7.62 0.12
CA LYS A 50 17.84 7.30 1.50
C LYS A 50 17.67 8.56 2.36
N GLU A 51 18.56 9.55 2.20
CA GLU A 51 18.50 10.80 2.97
C GLU A 51 17.22 11.60 2.68
N LYS A 52 16.81 11.70 1.40
CA LYS A 52 15.57 12.37 1.00
C LYS A 52 14.34 11.64 1.56
N PHE A 53 14.35 10.31 1.53
CA PHE A 53 13.25 9.51 2.06
C PHE A 53 13.13 9.62 3.59
N GLU A 54 14.24 9.57 4.30
CA GLU A 54 14.26 9.78 5.76
C GLU A 54 13.80 11.18 6.16
N PHE A 55 14.13 12.21 5.36
CA PHE A 55 13.62 13.56 5.56
C PHE A 55 12.10 13.60 5.39
N PHE A 56 11.58 13.07 4.28
CA PHE A 56 10.15 12.96 4.03
C PHE A 56 9.40 12.27 5.18
N LEU A 57 9.89 11.13 5.68
CA LEU A 57 9.26 10.42 6.79
C LEU A 57 9.24 11.22 8.09
N LYS A 58 10.20 12.10 8.34
CA LYS A 58 10.18 12.97 9.52
C LYS A 58 9.09 14.05 9.40
N GLU A 59 8.78 14.51 8.18
CA GLU A 59 7.77 15.53 7.95
C GLU A 59 6.34 15.00 8.11
N ILE A 60 6.10 13.72 7.79
CA ILE A 60 4.75 13.13 7.82
C ILE A 60 4.40 12.34 9.09
N LYS A 61 5.29 12.26 10.08
CA LYS A 61 5.10 11.43 11.30
C LYS A 61 4.28 12.13 12.41
N GLY A 62 3.25 11.46 12.90
CA GLY A 62 2.46 11.73 14.11
C GLY A 62 2.35 10.53 15.07
N GLU A 63 1.31 10.47 15.93
CA GLU A 63 1.19 9.50 17.03
C GLU A 63 0.67 8.10 16.62
N ASN A 64 0.15 7.90 15.40
CA ASN A 64 -0.46 6.61 15.01
C ASN A 64 -0.43 6.33 13.49
N ASP A 65 0.71 6.59 12.84
CA ASP A 65 0.72 6.69 11.38
C ASP A 65 1.44 5.52 10.71
N GLN A 66 0.69 4.44 10.43
CA GLN A 66 1.19 3.38 9.54
C GLN A 66 1.48 3.98 8.15
N VAL A 67 2.75 4.02 7.74
CA VAL A 67 3.13 4.49 6.39
C VAL A 67 3.17 3.28 5.44
N TYR A 68 2.45 3.41 4.33
CA TYR A 68 2.44 2.41 3.26
C TYR A 68 3.38 2.87 2.15
N VAL A 69 4.35 2.03 1.79
CA VAL A 69 5.36 2.34 0.80
C VAL A 69 5.21 1.35 -0.35
N VAL A 70 4.71 1.83 -1.48
CA VAL A 70 4.63 1.04 -2.72
C VAL A 70 5.72 1.55 -3.66
N TYR A 71 6.58 0.67 -4.17
CA TYR A 71 7.64 1.05 -5.10
C TYR A 71 7.61 0.23 -6.38
N HIS A 72 8.12 0.86 -7.44
CA HIS A 72 8.33 0.23 -8.73
C HIS A 72 9.76 -0.30 -8.82
N LEU A 73 9.97 -1.61 -8.90
CA LEU A 73 11.23 -2.13 -9.40
C LEU A 73 11.23 -1.88 -10.92
N ASN A 74 12.23 -1.17 -11.44
CA ASN A 74 12.42 -1.14 -12.90
C ASN A 74 13.28 -2.34 -13.28
N ASN A 75 12.77 -3.25 -14.11
CA ASN A 75 13.58 -4.32 -14.71
C ASN A 75 14.10 -4.00 -16.12
N HIS A 76 13.98 -2.74 -16.54
CA HIS A 76 14.59 -2.27 -17.78
C HIS A 76 16.03 -1.82 -17.52
N ASP A 77 16.96 -2.30 -18.35
CA ASP A 77 18.42 -2.09 -18.21
C ASP A 77 18.86 -0.61 -18.19
N ASP A 78 18.00 0.29 -18.67
CA ASP A 78 18.32 1.71 -18.87
C ASP A 78 17.76 2.62 -17.77
N ARG A 79 16.98 2.09 -16.82
CA ARG A 79 16.32 2.89 -15.77
C ARG A 79 16.88 2.60 -14.40
N LYS A 80 17.00 3.65 -13.59
CA LYS A 80 17.42 3.54 -12.20
C LYS A 80 16.39 2.69 -11.44
N LYS A 81 16.88 1.67 -10.72
CA LYS A 81 16.05 0.83 -9.86
C LYS A 81 15.88 1.51 -8.50
N PHE A 82 14.73 1.30 -7.88
CA PHE A 82 14.55 1.67 -6.48
C PHE A 82 15.55 0.87 -5.62
N ASP A 83 16.24 1.56 -4.71
CA ASP A 83 17.19 0.94 -3.78
C ASP A 83 16.42 0.39 -2.58
N GLU A 84 16.32 -0.94 -2.49
CA GLU A 84 15.56 -1.65 -1.46
C GLU A 84 16.12 -1.45 -0.04
N SER A 85 17.34 -0.90 0.11
CA SER A 85 17.90 -0.53 1.41
C SER A 85 17.31 0.77 1.97
N ILE A 86 16.67 1.59 1.13
CA ILE A 86 16.03 2.86 1.54
C ILE A 86 15.06 2.64 2.70
N PRO A 87 14.14 1.65 2.65
CA PRO A 87 13.22 1.43 3.75
C PRO A 87 13.74 0.51 4.87
N GLU A 88 14.96 -0.03 4.83
CA GLU A 88 15.49 -0.96 5.86
C GLU A 88 15.64 -0.33 7.26
N GLY A 89 15.77 0.99 7.34
CA GLY A 89 15.94 1.73 8.61
C GLY A 89 14.64 2.16 9.29
N ILE A 90 13.48 1.73 8.79
CA ILE A 90 12.16 2.16 9.26
C ILE A 90 11.57 1.09 10.16
N GLU A 91 11.03 1.49 11.32
CA GLU A 91 10.34 0.56 12.21
C GLU A 91 9.19 -0.13 11.46
N GLY A 92 9.12 -1.46 11.57
CA GLY A 92 8.18 -2.27 10.79
C GLY A 92 6.70 -1.91 11.00
N GLN A 93 6.36 -1.32 12.16
CA GLN A 93 5.00 -0.84 12.44
C GLN A 93 4.56 0.32 11.52
N TYR A 94 5.52 1.05 10.94
CA TYR A 94 5.28 2.17 10.03
C TYR A 94 5.55 1.81 8.57
N LYS A 95 5.67 0.52 8.23
CA LYS A 95 6.13 0.12 6.91
C LYS A 95 5.40 -1.14 6.43
N LYS A 96 4.58 -0.97 5.38
CA LYS A 96 4.21 -2.08 4.47
C LYS A 96 4.80 -1.82 3.10
N VAL A 97 5.38 -2.85 2.48
CA VAL A 97 6.13 -2.75 1.23
C VAL A 97 5.45 -3.56 0.14
N GLY A 98 5.10 -2.90 -0.97
CA GLY A 98 4.57 -3.54 -2.16
C GLY A 98 5.45 -3.30 -3.38
N GLN A 99 5.60 -4.32 -4.23
CA GLN A 99 6.41 -4.27 -5.46
C GLN A 99 5.52 -4.30 -6.71
N HIS A 100 5.75 -3.38 -7.64
CA HIS A 100 4.95 -3.25 -8.86
C HIS A 100 5.13 -4.38 -9.91
N ILE A 101 6.33 -4.97 -10.08
CA ILE A 101 6.64 -5.77 -11.29
C ILE A 101 5.82 -7.06 -11.41
N GLU A 102 5.44 -7.72 -10.31
CA GLU A 102 4.95 -9.10 -10.41
C GLU A 102 3.43 -9.27 -10.36
N ASN A 103 2.64 -8.29 -9.88
CA ASN A 103 1.22 -8.53 -9.54
C ASN A 103 0.20 -7.45 -10.00
N GLY A 104 0.56 -6.53 -10.90
CA GLY A 104 -0.39 -5.50 -11.38
C GLY A 104 -0.86 -4.50 -10.32
N LEU A 105 -0.14 -4.38 -9.20
CA LEU A 105 -0.51 -3.57 -8.04
C LEU A 105 -0.75 -2.09 -8.37
N TYR A 106 -0.01 -1.56 -9.34
CA TYR A 106 -0.19 -0.19 -9.79
C TYR A 106 -1.38 -0.02 -10.71
N ASP A 107 -1.75 -1.03 -11.50
CA ASP A 107 -3.00 -1.01 -12.24
C ASP A 107 -4.18 -1.04 -11.26
N ILE A 108 -4.08 -1.82 -10.18
CA ILE A 108 -5.05 -1.82 -9.07
C ILE A 108 -5.10 -0.42 -8.42
N PHE A 109 -3.95 0.15 -8.06
CA PHE A 109 -3.86 1.50 -7.51
C PHE A 109 -4.54 2.52 -8.44
N LEU A 110 -4.14 2.56 -9.72
CA LEU A 110 -4.69 3.45 -10.73
C LEU A 110 -6.20 3.25 -10.91
N GLN A 111 -6.69 2.01 -10.88
CA GLN A 111 -8.11 1.73 -11.03
C GLN A 111 -8.92 2.27 -9.86
N ASN A 112 -8.42 2.14 -8.63
CA ASN A 112 -9.09 2.73 -7.45
C ASN A 112 -9.09 4.25 -7.50
N ILE A 113 -7.98 4.88 -7.93
CA ILE A 113 -7.93 6.33 -8.14
C ILE A 113 -8.95 6.76 -9.19
N LYS A 114 -9.08 6.02 -10.31
CA LYS A 114 -10.09 6.30 -11.34
C LYS A 114 -11.51 6.18 -10.81
N THR A 115 -11.82 5.12 -10.07
CA THR A 115 -13.15 4.93 -9.45
C THR A 115 -13.51 6.10 -8.53
N PHE A 116 -12.57 6.56 -7.69
CA PHE A 116 -12.77 7.76 -6.88
C PHE A 116 -13.09 9.00 -7.72
N LEU A 117 -12.33 9.24 -8.80
CA LEU A 117 -12.55 10.40 -9.68
C LEU A 117 -13.90 10.31 -10.42
N GLU A 118 -14.34 9.11 -10.76
CA GLU A 118 -15.65 8.82 -11.34
C GLU A 118 -16.79 9.10 -10.36
N GLU A 119 -16.64 8.70 -9.08
CA GLU A 119 -17.60 9.00 -8.01
C GLU A 119 -17.75 10.50 -7.74
N LEU A 120 -16.69 11.28 -7.97
CA LEU A 120 -16.72 12.74 -7.90
C LEU A 120 -17.36 13.41 -9.13
N GLU A 121 -17.85 12.63 -10.10
CA GLU A 121 -18.44 13.10 -11.36
C GLU A 121 -17.54 14.10 -12.10
N LEU A 122 -16.21 13.91 -12.02
CA LEU A 122 -15.28 14.86 -12.60
C LEU A 122 -15.39 14.89 -14.14
N PRO A 123 -15.34 16.08 -14.77
CA PRO A 123 -15.43 16.16 -16.21
C PRO A 123 -14.14 15.64 -16.88
N ILE A 124 -14.32 15.02 -18.05
CA ILE A 124 -13.23 14.60 -18.94
C ILE A 124 -13.13 15.58 -20.10
N ASN A 125 -11.97 16.21 -20.29
CA ASN A 125 -11.67 17.12 -21.38
C ASN A 125 -10.55 16.57 -22.27
N GLY A 126 -10.83 16.36 -23.55
CA GLY A 126 -9.85 15.82 -24.51
C GLY A 126 -9.29 14.45 -24.12
N GLY A 127 -10.08 13.61 -23.46
CA GLY A 127 -9.67 12.28 -22.98
C GLY A 127 -8.89 12.29 -21.66
N ASN A 128 -8.77 13.43 -20.98
CA ASN A 128 -8.14 13.55 -19.67
C ASN A 128 -9.13 14.04 -18.62
N TRP A 129 -9.04 13.51 -17.40
CA TRP A 129 -9.70 14.09 -16.24
C TRP A 129 -9.25 15.53 -16.04
N VAL A 130 -10.17 16.43 -15.67
CA VAL A 130 -9.79 17.75 -15.17
C VAL A 130 -8.98 17.59 -13.86
N SER A 131 -8.02 18.46 -13.64
CA SER A 131 -7.22 18.46 -12.41
C SER A 131 -8.11 18.64 -11.18
N ASN A 132 -7.97 17.74 -10.23
CA ASN A 132 -8.70 17.74 -8.97
C ASN A 132 -7.70 17.44 -7.83
N ASP A 133 -7.65 18.32 -6.83
CA ASP A 133 -6.78 18.19 -5.66
C ASP A 133 -7.58 17.91 -4.37
N THR A 134 -8.73 17.24 -4.49
CA THR A 134 -9.54 16.79 -3.36
C THR A 134 -8.75 15.78 -2.53
N LEU A 135 -8.76 15.96 -1.21
CA LEU A 135 -8.15 15.03 -0.26
C LEU A 135 -8.89 13.70 -0.24
N TYR A 136 -8.13 12.61 -0.10
CA TYR A 136 -8.69 11.30 0.15
C TYR A 136 -9.17 11.18 1.60
N THR A 137 -10.37 10.64 1.79
CA THR A 137 -10.84 10.28 3.13
C THR A 137 -10.13 9.01 3.63
N GLN A 138 -10.04 8.85 4.94
CA GLN A 138 -9.47 7.63 5.56
C GLN A 138 -10.06 6.32 5.03
N PRO A 139 -11.40 6.18 4.86
CA PRO A 139 -11.99 4.99 4.24
C PRO A 139 -11.50 4.73 2.81
N GLN A 140 -11.36 5.78 1.98
CA GLN A 140 -10.87 5.64 0.61
C GLN A 140 -9.41 5.18 0.57
N VAL A 141 -8.59 5.71 1.48
CA VAL A 141 -7.19 5.28 1.64
C VAL A 141 -7.13 3.81 2.04
N GLN A 142 -7.93 3.41 3.03
CA GLN A 142 -7.99 2.02 3.47
C GLN A 142 -8.42 1.07 2.35
N GLU A 143 -9.35 1.46 1.49
CA GLU A 143 -9.79 0.68 0.34
C GLU A 143 -8.68 0.50 -0.70
N ILE A 144 -8.02 1.59 -1.09
CA ILE A 144 -6.89 1.58 -2.02
C ILE A 144 -5.77 0.66 -1.50
N ILE A 145 -5.39 0.83 -0.23
CA ILE A 145 -4.34 0.03 0.41
C ILE A 145 -4.75 -1.43 0.50
N SER A 146 -5.98 -1.72 0.94
CA SER A 146 -6.47 -3.11 1.05
C SER A 146 -6.47 -3.81 -0.30
N ALA A 147 -6.80 -3.10 -1.38
CA ALA A 147 -6.76 -3.66 -2.73
C ALA A 147 -5.32 -3.99 -3.17
N ILE A 148 -4.35 -3.13 -2.84
CA ILE A 148 -2.94 -3.33 -3.20
C ILE A 148 -2.31 -4.48 -2.41
N PHE A 149 -2.63 -4.62 -1.12
CA PHE A 149 -2.04 -5.64 -0.24
C PHE A 149 -2.93 -6.86 -0.02
N LYS A 150 -3.94 -7.06 -0.89
CA LYS A 150 -4.91 -8.16 -0.75
C LYS A 150 -4.22 -9.52 -0.71
N ASP A 151 -3.31 -9.77 -1.64
CA ASP A 151 -2.61 -11.06 -1.72
C ASP A 151 -1.72 -11.30 -0.49
N GLU A 152 -1.07 -10.26 0.05
CA GLU A 152 -0.30 -10.36 1.29
C GLU A 152 -1.22 -10.65 2.51
N ALA A 153 -2.40 -10.04 2.54
CA ALA A 153 -3.40 -10.29 3.57
C ALA A 153 -3.95 -11.71 3.48
N ASP A 154 -4.23 -12.19 2.26
CA ASP A 154 -4.70 -13.54 1.98
C ASP A 154 -3.61 -14.57 2.32
N ASP A 155 -2.34 -14.32 1.99
CA ASP A 155 -1.21 -15.17 2.35
C ASP A 155 -0.99 -15.24 3.87
N LYS A 156 -1.07 -14.11 4.57
CA LYS A 156 -1.02 -14.09 6.05
C LYS A 156 -2.17 -14.85 6.66
N LEU A 157 -3.38 -14.69 6.13
CA LEU A 157 -4.56 -15.44 6.57
C LEU A 157 -4.36 -16.94 6.34
N ASN A 158 -3.93 -17.34 5.14
CA ASN A 158 -3.67 -18.73 4.77
C ASN A 158 -2.57 -19.36 5.64
N LYS A 159 -1.52 -18.61 5.97
CA LYS A 159 -0.47 -19.03 6.91
C LYS A 159 -1.03 -19.24 8.32
N ASN A 160 -1.83 -18.30 8.83
CA ASN A 160 -2.45 -18.42 10.15
C ASN A 160 -3.41 -19.62 10.21
N ILE A 161 -4.22 -19.84 9.16
CA ILE A 161 -5.07 -21.03 9.04
C ILE A 161 -4.24 -22.31 9.06
N SER A 162 -3.12 -22.33 8.33
CA SER A 162 -2.24 -23.51 8.28
C SER A 162 -1.64 -23.85 9.64
N ILE A 163 -1.15 -22.84 10.38
CA ILE A 163 -0.64 -23.01 11.76
C ILE A 163 -1.72 -23.58 12.68
N LEU A 164 -2.92 -22.98 12.66
CA LEU A 164 -4.04 -23.42 13.50
C LEU A 164 -4.47 -24.85 13.14
N MET A 165 -4.44 -25.22 11.86
CA MET A 165 -4.82 -26.54 11.39
C MET A 165 -3.81 -27.62 11.79
N GLU A 166 -2.50 -27.32 11.74
CA GLU A 166 -1.47 -28.22 12.25
C GLU A 166 -1.60 -28.45 13.76
N GLU A 167 -1.84 -27.39 14.53
CA GLU A 167 -2.06 -27.49 15.98
C GLU A 167 -3.34 -28.25 16.30
N PHE A 168 -4.42 -28.01 15.57
CA PHE A 168 -5.67 -28.77 15.69
C PHE A 168 -5.45 -30.28 15.49
N LYS A 169 -4.69 -30.67 14.46
CA LYS A 169 -4.36 -32.09 14.21
C LYS A 169 -3.60 -32.72 15.37
N LYS A 170 -2.57 -32.04 15.89
CA LYS A 170 -1.79 -32.51 17.07
C LYS A 170 -2.66 -32.67 18.31
N ILE A 171 -3.61 -31.77 18.54
CA ILE A 171 -4.54 -31.85 19.68
C ILE A 171 -5.47 -33.06 19.52
N CYS A 172 -5.94 -33.37 18.31
CA CYS A 172 -6.76 -34.55 18.05
C CYS A 172 -6.05 -35.87 18.37
N GLU A 173 -4.71 -35.91 18.27
CA GLU A 173 -3.87 -37.07 18.61
C GLU A 173 -3.67 -37.23 20.13
N THR A 174 -4.08 -36.25 20.95
CA THR A 174 -3.97 -36.32 22.42
C THR A 174 -5.03 -37.28 22.99
N GLU A 175 -4.56 -38.31 23.71
CA GLU A 175 -5.42 -39.33 24.31
C GLU A 175 -6.17 -38.84 25.55
N ASP A 176 -5.50 -38.04 26.40
CA ASP A 176 -6.11 -37.50 27.61
C ASP A 176 -7.18 -36.46 27.26
N LYS A 177 -8.40 -36.70 27.72
CA LYS A 177 -9.57 -35.90 27.38
C LYS A 177 -9.51 -34.50 27.99
N ASP A 178 -9.00 -34.36 29.21
CA ASP A 178 -8.97 -33.10 29.93
C ASP A 178 -7.82 -32.21 29.41
N GLU A 179 -6.68 -32.81 29.10
CA GLU A 179 -5.58 -32.12 28.41
C GLU A 179 -5.99 -31.67 27.01
N ARG A 180 -6.68 -32.53 26.26
CA ARG A 180 -7.19 -32.19 24.92
C ARG A 180 -8.18 -31.03 24.97
N MET A 181 -9.09 -31.01 25.95
CA MET A 181 -10.06 -29.91 26.11
C MET A 181 -9.36 -28.57 26.39
N LYS A 182 -8.40 -28.55 27.32
CA LYS A 182 -7.60 -27.35 27.63
C LYS A 182 -6.81 -26.87 26.42
N ALA A 183 -6.26 -27.79 25.63
CA ALA A 183 -5.51 -27.46 24.43
C ALA A 183 -6.42 -26.82 23.34
N PHE A 184 -7.66 -27.31 23.18
CA PHE A 184 -8.63 -26.67 22.28
C PHE A 184 -9.03 -25.26 22.75
N GLU A 185 -9.21 -25.03 24.05
CA GLU A 185 -9.49 -23.69 24.59
C GLU A 185 -8.34 -22.72 24.33
N ALA A 186 -7.08 -23.18 24.49
CA ALA A 186 -5.91 -22.39 24.16
C ALA A 186 -5.82 -22.08 22.66
N LEU A 187 -6.12 -23.05 21.80
CA LEU A 187 -6.16 -22.86 20.35
C LEU A 187 -7.24 -21.84 19.94
N ALA A 188 -8.41 -21.87 20.59
CA ALA A 188 -9.48 -20.90 20.36
C ALA A 188 -9.05 -19.47 20.73
N LYS A 189 -8.38 -19.27 21.87
CA LYS A 189 -7.82 -17.96 22.25
C LYS A 189 -6.79 -17.47 21.24
N LYS A 190 -5.87 -18.34 20.82
CA LYS A 190 -4.86 -18.02 19.81
C LYS A 190 -5.47 -17.64 18.47
N ARG A 191 -6.53 -18.34 18.03
CA ARG A 191 -7.32 -17.96 16.84
C ARG A 191 -7.84 -16.53 16.99
N ASP A 192 -8.45 -16.20 18.12
CA ASP A 192 -9.05 -14.89 18.34
C ASP A 192 -7.98 -13.78 18.39
N GLU A 193 -6.81 -14.04 18.99
CA GLU A 193 -5.66 -13.14 18.96
C GLU A 193 -5.15 -12.89 17.52
N LEU A 194 -5.00 -13.95 16.72
CA LEU A 194 -4.58 -13.85 15.33
C LEU A 194 -5.62 -13.09 14.47
N LEU A 195 -6.91 -13.34 14.69
CA LEU A 195 -7.99 -12.66 13.98
C LEU A 195 -8.03 -11.16 14.34
N ASN A 196 -7.88 -10.83 15.63
CA ASN A 196 -7.82 -9.45 16.09
C ASN A 196 -6.59 -8.71 15.55
N ALA A 197 -5.44 -9.38 15.46
CA ALA A 197 -4.25 -8.81 14.85
C ALA A 197 -4.44 -8.54 13.34
N LEU A 198 -5.17 -9.39 12.62
CA LEU A 198 -5.51 -9.13 11.22
C LEU A 198 -6.46 -7.92 11.08
N ILE A 199 -7.50 -7.85 11.91
CA ILE A 199 -8.51 -6.77 11.88
C ILE A 199 -7.91 -5.42 12.30
N ASN A 200 -7.03 -5.39 13.31
CA ASN A 200 -6.41 -4.15 13.77
C ASN A 200 -5.28 -3.66 12.86
N ASN A 201 -4.74 -4.50 11.97
CA ASN A 201 -3.82 -4.08 10.91
C ASN A 201 -4.54 -3.54 9.66
N GLN A 202 -5.89 -3.51 9.70
CA GLN A 202 -6.78 -2.97 8.65
C GLN A 202 -7.54 -1.71 9.09
N LYS A 203 -7.45 -1.29 10.36
CA LYS A 203 -8.03 -0.06 10.90
C LYS A 203 -6.97 1.03 11.01
#